data_AF-A0A3N5HUM7-F1
#
_entry.id   AF-A0A3N5HUM7-F1
#
_cell.length_a   1.000
_cell.length_b   1.000
_cell.length_c   1.000
_cell.angle_alpha   90.00
_cell.angle_beta   90.00
_cell.angle_gamma   90.00
#
_symmetry.space_group_name_H-M   'P 1'
#
loop_
_entity.id
_entity.type
_entity.pdbx_description
1 polymer ?
#
loop_
_entity_poly.entity_id
_entity_poly.type
_entity_poly.pdbx_seq_one_letter_code
_entity_poly.pdbx_strand_id
1 'polypeptide(L)'
;MEHQKQVTPTVADDPKARELLRRAFDNTARWQKDFTGFTADLTVNVNGKETSGPVMVKSPREVSVQLGEGDVQKWVQEQLGMIAVHRGPRTFEESDGKYSLTMEEDGHPFGTKL
;
A
#
# COMPACT_ATOMS: atom_id res chain seq x y z
N MET A 1 -21.78 -15.16 14.47
CA MET A 1 -20.32 -15.29 14.35
C MET A 1 -20.05 -16.42 13.37
N GLU A 2 -19.99 -16.11 12.08
CA GLU A 2 -19.69 -17.14 11.06
C GLU A 2 -18.18 -17.37 11.04
N HIS A 3 -17.77 -18.59 11.34
CA HIS A 3 -16.39 -19.02 11.19
C HIS A 3 -16.07 -19.04 9.69
N GLN A 4 -15.08 -18.24 9.27
CA GLN A 4 -14.48 -18.38 7.94
C GLN A 4 -14.01 -19.83 7.79
N LYS A 5 -14.70 -20.58 6.94
CA LYS A 5 -14.26 -21.91 6.49
C LYS A 5 -12.84 -21.74 5.95
N GLN A 6 -11.87 -22.44 6.54
CA GLN A 6 -10.54 -22.55 5.96
C GLN A 6 -10.69 -23.19 4.59
N VAL A 7 -10.59 -22.37 3.54
CA VAL A 7 -10.52 -22.86 2.17
C VAL A 7 -9.10 -23.36 2.00
N THR A 8 -8.93 -24.68 2.00
CA THR A 8 -7.64 -25.27 1.66
C THR A 8 -7.33 -24.87 0.21
N PRO A 9 -6.19 -24.19 -0.05
CA PRO A 9 -5.83 -23.77 -1.39
C PRO A 9 -5.69 -25.01 -2.28
N THR A 10 -6.32 -24.98 -3.46
CA THR A 10 -6.25 -26.05 -4.46
C THR A 10 -4.93 -26.09 -5.22
N VAL A 11 -4.04 -25.12 -4.95
CA VAL A 11 -2.74 -24.94 -5.60
C VAL A 11 -1.65 -25.00 -4.53
N ALA A 12 -0.57 -25.71 -4.84
CA ALA A 12 0.59 -25.81 -3.96
C ALA A 12 1.27 -24.45 -3.77
N ASP A 13 1.89 -24.25 -2.62
CA ASP A 13 2.70 -23.07 -2.37
C ASP A 13 4.11 -23.27 -2.97
N ASP A 14 4.43 -22.54 -4.03
CA ASP A 14 5.71 -22.59 -4.70
C ASP A 14 6.75 -21.73 -3.95
N PRO A 15 7.83 -22.34 -3.43
CA PRO A 15 8.87 -21.61 -2.71
C PRO A 15 9.56 -20.55 -3.57
N LYS A 16 9.65 -20.73 -4.90
CA LYS A 16 10.25 -19.73 -5.80
C LYS A 16 9.34 -18.52 -5.98
N ALA A 17 8.04 -18.75 -6.17
CA ALA A 17 7.03 -17.69 -6.24
C ALA A 17 7.02 -16.86 -4.94
N ARG A 18 7.04 -17.54 -3.79
CA ARG A 18 7.11 -16.93 -2.46
C ARG A 18 8.37 -16.09 -2.28
N GLU A 19 9.53 -16.60 -2.64
CA GLU A 19 10.79 -15.87 -2.52
C GLU A 19 10.84 -14.65 -3.46
N LEU A 20 10.31 -14.76 -4.69
CA LEU A 20 10.23 -13.60 -5.59
C LEU A 20 9.38 -12.49 -4.99
N LEU A 21 8.18 -12.82 -4.50
CA LEU A 21 7.28 -11.82 -3.92
C LEU A 21 7.83 -11.28 -2.59
N ARG A 22 8.48 -12.11 -1.77
CA ARG A 22 9.17 -11.69 -0.55
C ARG A 22 10.21 -10.61 -0.84
N ARG A 23 11.07 -10.83 -1.85
CA ARG A 23 12.09 -9.84 -2.22
C ARG A 23 11.46 -8.52 -2.68
N ALA A 24 10.37 -8.56 -3.45
CA ALA A 24 9.65 -7.35 -3.83
C ALA A 24 9.05 -6.64 -2.61
N PHE A 25 8.49 -7.41 -1.68
CA PHE A 25 7.98 -6.90 -0.41
C PHE A 25 9.09 -6.22 0.39
N ASP A 26 10.23 -6.87 0.61
CA ASP A 26 11.32 -6.38 1.46
C ASP A 26 11.99 -5.12 0.88
N ASN A 27 11.97 -4.95 -0.44
CA ASN A 27 12.48 -3.74 -1.11
C ASN A 27 11.47 -2.58 -1.13
N THR A 28 10.27 -2.76 -0.57
CA THR A 28 9.29 -1.67 -0.44
C THR A 28 9.60 -0.83 0.79
N ALA A 29 9.84 0.47 0.60
CA ALA A 29 10.09 1.40 1.71
C ALA A 29 8.84 1.59 2.59
N ARG A 30 8.88 0.99 3.79
CA ARG A 30 7.84 1.10 4.82
C ARG A 30 8.30 1.93 6.00
N TRP A 31 7.34 2.50 6.70
CA TRP A 31 7.58 3.15 7.98
C TRP A 31 7.83 2.12 9.08
N GLN A 32 8.62 2.53 10.07
CA GLN A 32 8.89 1.73 11.24
C GLN A 32 7.60 1.47 12.04
N LYS A 33 7.56 0.38 12.81
CA LYS A 33 6.38 -0.03 13.60
C LYS A 33 5.92 1.05 14.59
N ASP A 34 6.86 1.80 15.12
CA ASP A 34 6.68 2.88 16.09
C ASP A 34 6.54 4.27 15.43
N PHE A 35 6.42 4.33 14.10
CA PHE A 35 6.19 5.59 13.40
C PHE A 35 4.82 6.18 13.76
N THR A 36 4.83 7.35 14.40
CA THR A 36 3.61 8.03 14.89
C THR A 36 3.04 9.05 13.90
N GLY A 37 3.55 9.06 12.67
CA GLY A 37 3.14 10.02 11.65
C GLY A 37 4.07 11.22 11.50
N PHE A 38 3.61 12.21 10.74
CA PHE A 38 4.38 13.43 10.45
C PHE A 38 3.47 14.63 10.20
N THR A 39 4.08 15.81 10.29
CA THR A 39 3.54 17.07 9.77
C THR A 39 4.51 17.64 8.75
N ALA A 40 4.01 18.30 7.71
CA ALA A 40 4.83 18.95 6.70
C ALA A 40 4.12 20.14 6.06
N ASP A 41 4.89 21.00 5.40
CA ASP A 41 4.37 21.95 4.43
C ASP A 41 4.21 21.22 3.10
N LEU A 42 2.97 21.16 2.59
CA LEU A 42 2.63 20.46 1.35
C LEU A 42 2.45 21.47 0.23
N THR A 43 3.08 21.19 -0.92
CA THR A 43 2.79 21.85 -2.19
C THR A 43 2.23 20.82 -3.16
N VAL A 44 1.13 21.18 -3.82
CA VAL A 44 0.43 20.33 -4.80
C VAL A 44 0.31 21.09 -6.10
N ASN A 45 0.76 20.47 -7.19
CA ASN A 45 0.64 21.01 -8.53
C ASN A 45 -0.31 20.13 -9.35
N VAL A 46 -1.45 20.71 -9.75
CA VAL A 46 -2.42 20.04 -10.64
C VAL A 46 -2.46 20.84 -11.94
N ASN A 47 -1.92 20.26 -13.03
CA ASN A 47 -1.91 20.86 -14.36
C ASN A 47 -1.33 22.30 -14.37
N GLY A 48 -0.28 22.56 -13.59
CA GLY A 48 0.36 23.88 -13.51
C GLY A 48 -0.28 24.84 -12.51
N LYS A 49 -1.42 24.50 -11.91
CA LYS A 49 -2.02 25.27 -10.80
C LYS A 49 -1.48 24.74 -9.48
N GLU A 50 -0.71 25.58 -8.77
CA GLU A 50 -0.17 25.25 -7.46
C GLU A 50 -1.08 25.69 -6.33
N THR A 51 -1.17 24.86 -5.30
CA THR A 51 -1.78 25.18 -4.00
C THR A 51 -0.87 24.62 -2.90
N SER A 52 -0.82 25.30 -1.77
CA SER A 52 0.04 24.89 -0.65
C SER A 52 -0.67 25.06 0.68
N GLY A 53 -0.26 24.27 1.66
CA GLY A 53 -0.75 24.35 3.03
C GLY A 53 -0.23 23.20 3.89
N PRO A 54 -0.53 23.22 5.21
CA PRO A 54 -0.03 22.22 6.11
C PRO A 54 -0.75 20.88 5.91
N VAL A 55 0.01 19.81 6.13
CA VAL A 55 -0.51 18.44 6.20
C VAL A 55 -0.11 17.79 7.54
N MET A 56 -1.01 16.96 8.05
CA MET A 56 -0.76 16.05 9.16
C MET A 56 -1.20 14.64 8.76
N VAL A 57 -0.31 13.67 8.88
CA VAL A 57 -0.59 12.24 8.69
C VAL A 57 -0.26 11.54 9.99
N LYS A 58 -1.27 11.08 10.75
CA LYS A 58 -1.05 10.27 11.96
C LYS A 58 -1.19 8.78 11.69
N SER A 59 -2.14 8.44 10.83
CA SER A 59 -2.39 7.07 10.39
C SER A 59 -3.04 7.09 9.01
N PRO A 60 -3.16 5.95 8.32
CA PRO A 60 -3.85 5.91 7.02
C PRO A 60 -5.31 6.35 7.07
N ARG A 61 -5.95 6.31 8.24
CA ARG A 61 -7.33 6.75 8.47
C ARG A 61 -7.42 8.16 9.07
N GLU A 62 -6.29 8.75 9.43
CA GLU A 62 -6.23 10.06 10.09
C GLU A 62 -5.20 10.93 9.35
N VAL A 63 -5.68 11.49 8.24
CA VAL A 63 -4.97 12.45 7.40
C VAL A 63 -5.76 13.75 7.38
N SER A 64 -5.10 14.85 7.69
CA SER A 64 -5.64 16.20 7.62
C SER A 64 -4.80 17.03 6.66
N VAL A 65 -5.47 17.71 5.74
CA VAL A 65 -4.85 18.60 4.76
C VAL A 65 -5.64 19.91 4.81
N GLN A 66 -4.94 21.03 4.80
CA GLN A 66 -5.57 22.36 4.73
C GLN A 66 -5.15 23.03 3.42
N LEU A 67 -6.01 23.00 2.42
CA LEU A 67 -5.81 23.67 1.13
C LEU A 67 -7.02 24.55 0.80
N GLY A 68 -6.81 25.62 0.04
CA GLY A 68 -7.88 26.56 -0.31
C GLY A 68 -8.95 26.02 -1.27
N GLU A 69 -8.71 24.87 -1.92
CA GLU A 69 -9.56 24.30 -2.97
C GLU A 69 -10.14 22.96 -2.49
N GLY A 70 -11.46 22.89 -2.27
CA GLY A 70 -12.11 21.75 -1.60
C GLY A 70 -11.93 20.40 -2.31
N ASP A 71 -12.09 20.36 -3.64
CA ASP A 71 -11.95 19.13 -4.42
C ASP A 71 -10.49 18.63 -4.44
N VAL A 72 -9.54 19.55 -4.59
CA VAL A 72 -8.11 19.23 -4.53
C VAL A 72 -7.74 18.73 -3.14
N GLN A 73 -8.24 19.37 -2.08
CA GLN A 73 -8.00 18.94 -0.71
C GLN A 73 -8.47 17.50 -0.48
N LYS A 74 -9.71 17.18 -0.89
CA LYS A 74 -10.27 15.84 -0.74
C LYS A 74 -9.43 14.80 -1.49
N TRP A 75 -9.08 15.08 -2.75
CA TRP A 75 -8.25 14.18 -3.55
C TRP A 75 -6.87 13.97 -2.90
N VAL A 76 -6.20 15.03 -2.47
CA VAL A 76 -4.89 14.95 -1.79
C VAL A 76 -4.99 14.13 -0.51
N GLN A 77 -6.03 14.33 0.29
CA GLN A 77 -6.25 13.58 1.52
C GLN A 77 -6.40 12.07 1.23
N GLU A 78 -7.14 11.70 0.18
CA GLU A 78 -7.27 10.31 -0.27
C GLU A 78 -5.94 9.72 -0.75
N GLN A 79 -5.16 10.47 -1.55
CA GLN A 79 -3.86 10.02 -2.03
C GLN A 79 -2.87 9.78 -0.88
N LEU A 80 -2.77 10.73 0.05
CA LEU A 80 -1.91 10.60 1.23
C LEU A 80 -2.36 9.45 2.15
N GLY A 81 -3.66 9.26 2.31
CA GLY A 81 -4.23 8.10 3.00
C GLY A 81 -3.78 6.78 2.36
N MET A 82 -3.87 6.67 1.03
CA MET A 82 -3.41 5.48 0.31
C MET A 82 -1.90 5.25 0.43
N ILE A 83 -1.09 6.31 0.30
CA ILE A 83 0.36 6.22 0.54
C ILE A 83 0.63 5.69 1.94
N ALA A 84 -0.08 6.21 2.96
CA ALA A 84 0.05 5.75 4.33
C ALA A 84 -0.37 4.28 4.50
N VAL A 85 -1.43 3.80 3.82
CA VAL A 85 -1.80 2.36 3.82
C VAL A 85 -0.67 1.50 3.28
N HIS A 86 -0.06 1.90 2.15
CA HIS A 86 0.99 1.11 1.49
C HIS A 86 2.33 1.16 2.22
N ARG A 87 2.64 2.27 2.87
CA ARG A 87 3.88 2.45 3.65
C ARG A 87 3.75 2.03 5.11
N GLY A 88 2.54 1.79 5.59
CA GLY A 88 2.29 1.36 6.95
C GLY A 88 3.07 0.09 7.33
N PRO A 89 3.42 -0.07 8.62
CA PRO A 89 4.15 -1.24 9.07
C PRO A 89 3.30 -2.50 8.91
N ARG A 90 3.86 -3.51 8.24
CA ARG A 90 3.30 -4.86 8.13
C ARG A 90 4.41 -5.84 7.82
N THR A 91 4.22 -7.10 8.20
CA THR A 91 5.08 -8.20 7.74
C THR A 91 4.56 -8.78 6.43
N PHE A 92 5.41 -9.50 5.70
CA PHE A 92 4.97 -10.23 4.51
C PHE A 92 3.97 -11.31 4.88
N GLU A 93 4.19 -12.02 6.00
CA GLU A 93 3.30 -13.07 6.52
C GLU A 93 1.88 -12.56 6.78
N GLU A 94 1.73 -11.34 7.30
CA GLU A 94 0.42 -10.71 7.54
C GLU A 94 -0.24 -10.20 6.25
N SER A 95 0.52 -10.07 5.15
CA SER A 95 0.08 -9.49 3.90
C SER A 95 0.06 -10.50 2.77
N ASP A 96 1.06 -10.50 1.89
CA ASP A 96 1.06 -11.32 0.68
C ASP A 96 1.37 -12.79 0.99
N GLY A 97 2.17 -13.02 2.04
CA GLY A 97 2.60 -14.35 2.49
C GLY A 97 1.52 -15.20 3.15
N LYS A 98 0.35 -14.63 3.48
CA LYS A 98 -0.77 -15.40 4.05
C LYS A 98 -1.46 -16.30 3.04
N TYR A 99 -1.17 -16.12 1.75
CA TYR A 99 -1.73 -16.91 0.65
C TYR A 99 -0.72 -17.94 0.16
N SER A 100 -1.23 -19.00 -0.49
CA SER A 100 -0.40 -19.85 -1.35
C SER A 100 -0.06 -19.09 -2.62
N LEU A 101 1.22 -19.10 -2.99
CA LEU A 101 1.77 -18.36 -4.11
C LEU A 101 2.27 -19.36 -5.17
N THR A 102 1.87 -19.20 -6.43
CA THR A 102 2.30 -20.06 -7.53
C THR A 102 2.49 -19.23 -8.78
N MET A 103 3.53 -19.55 -9.56
CA MET A 103 3.75 -18.93 -10.85
C MET A 103 3.06 -19.74 -11.96
N GLU A 104 2.29 -19.06 -12.81
CA GLU A 104 1.67 -19.65 -13.99
C GLU A 104 2.39 -19.20 -15.28
N GLU A 105 2.99 -20.15 -15.98
CA GLU A 105 3.58 -19.94 -17.31
C GLU A 105 2.52 -20.16 -18.40
N ASP A 106 1.83 -19.10 -18.77
CA ASP A 106 0.81 -19.11 -19.84
C ASP A 106 1.28 -18.40 -21.13
N GLY A 107 2.55 -18.01 -21.18
CA GLY A 107 3.13 -17.28 -22.32
C GLY A 107 2.68 -15.82 -22.42
N HIS A 108 2.17 -15.23 -21.34
CA HIS A 108 1.70 -13.85 -21.35
C HIS A 108 2.81 -12.85 -21.72
N PRO A 109 2.54 -11.86 -22.60
CA PRO A 109 3.57 -10.98 -23.17
C PRO A 109 4.27 -10.07 -22.14
N PHE A 110 3.71 -9.94 -20.93
CA PHE A 110 4.29 -9.16 -19.84
C PHE A 110 4.96 -10.01 -18.76
N GLY A 111 5.21 -11.29 -19.06
CA GLY A 111 5.87 -12.24 -18.15
C GLY A 111 4.90 -13.14 -17.42
N THR A 112 5.48 -13.98 -16.55
CA THR A 112 4.79 -15.01 -15.76
C THR A 112 3.82 -14.40 -14.75
N LYS A 113 2.63 -15.02 -14.61
CA LYS A 113 1.61 -14.59 -13.65
C LYS A 113 1.88 -15.20 -12.28
N LEU A 114 1.55 -14.46 -11.22
CA LEU A 114 1.61 -14.89 -9.83
C LEU A 114 0.18 -15.02 -9.27
#